data_AF-A0AAV4FDM8-F1
#
_entry.id   AF-A0AAV4FDM8-F1
#
_cell.length_a   1.000
_cell.length_b   1.000
_cell.length_c   1.000
_cell.angle_alpha   90.00
_cell.angle_beta   90.00
_cell.angle_gamma   90.00
#
_symmetry.space_group_name_H-M   'P 1'
#
loop_
_entity.id
_entity.type
_entity.pdbx_description
1 polymer ?
#
loop_
_entity_poly.entity_id
_entity_poly.type
_entity_poly.pdbx_seq_one_letter_code
_entity_poly.pdbx_strand_id
1 'polypeptide(L)'
;MKELVLLLMFVACGLTSGQNLPTFHRCNWCGVNAVCQANSFCRCPPGWLGNPYFLCYLSSVYDVCQICDDPVLTTQNNDNVAVSYFNGTFLVDQAERLRNRFCRVRVFESRERVKGKSVPRCIRVRIDLKTANGRPICSFAFKVFATADMNGNIQWRVETGQANPAGDNVVIQRNPWGTLDNNNRRRRTLRLCNCPVLFQVTRGNILNIRITCCRHMIGIRPFVKKLDWLKTGVFIKSPRRNPQSLPPGTLPRTLPLCLKPGVSVSSVTERLGLISRRHAMSFLALTNLPDNLASESSARTAMTEALFRCTPEELQNLFEDTDFIINSAPFIREISGDIAGYETMMQMVRYAAEWFCDGNADSCRAILSAIEDDASGLVNNPAKYPKVAAFVARNCTA
;
A
#
# COMPACT_ATOMS: atom_id res chain seq x y z
N MET A 1 -60.92 -38.57 -9.36
CA MET A 1 -60.76 -37.29 -10.08
C MET A 1 -60.10 -36.15 -9.28
N LYS A 2 -59.72 -36.32 -8.00
CA LYS A 2 -59.02 -35.27 -7.22
C LYS A 2 -57.49 -35.40 -7.15
N GLU A 3 -56.91 -36.52 -7.58
CA GLU A 3 -55.45 -36.73 -7.54
C GLU A 3 -54.73 -36.41 -8.86
N LEU A 4 -55.47 -36.29 -9.98
CA LEU A 4 -54.86 -35.98 -11.28
C LEU A 4 -54.56 -34.48 -11.48
N VAL A 5 -55.17 -33.60 -10.66
CA VAL A 5 -55.02 -32.14 -10.80
C VAL A 5 -53.76 -31.63 -10.08
N LEU A 6 -53.25 -32.33 -9.06
CA LEU A 6 -52.02 -31.93 -8.38
C LEU A 6 -50.75 -32.24 -9.20
N LEU A 7 -50.79 -33.25 -10.08
CA LEU A 7 -49.63 -33.58 -10.92
C LEU A 7 -49.43 -32.59 -12.08
N LEU A 8 -50.50 -31.91 -12.53
CA LEU A 8 -50.43 -30.93 -13.62
C LEU A 8 -49.99 -29.53 -13.17
N MET A 9 -50.09 -29.19 -11.88
CA MET A 9 -49.54 -27.92 -11.37
C MET A 9 -48.02 -27.93 -11.18
N PHE A 10 -47.39 -29.10 -11.03
CA PHE A 10 -45.92 -29.17 -10.96
C PHE A 10 -45.23 -29.19 -12.32
N VAL A 11 -45.94 -29.53 -13.40
CA VAL A 11 -45.38 -29.55 -14.77
C VAL A 11 -45.40 -28.15 -15.42
N ALA A 12 -46.24 -27.23 -14.94
CA ALA A 12 -46.32 -25.86 -15.48
C ALA A 12 -45.26 -24.88 -14.94
N CYS A 13 -44.45 -25.25 -13.95
CA CYS A 13 -43.34 -24.41 -13.43
C CYS A 13 -41.95 -24.78 -13.99
N GLY A 14 -41.86 -25.69 -14.96
CA GLY A 14 -40.60 -26.24 -15.48
C GLY A 14 -39.92 -25.48 -16.62
N LEU A 15 -40.31 -24.24 -16.90
CA LEU A 15 -39.65 -23.39 -17.91
C LEU A 15 -39.26 -22.04 -17.31
N THR A 16 -38.58 -22.06 -16.15
CA THR A 16 -37.70 -20.95 -15.84
C THR A 16 -36.53 -21.03 -16.81
N SER A 17 -36.56 -20.14 -17.80
CA SER A 17 -35.45 -19.77 -18.67
C SER A 17 -34.13 -20.08 -17.98
N GLY A 18 -33.33 -20.99 -18.55
CA GLY A 18 -32.03 -21.34 -18.03
C GLY A 18 -31.28 -20.07 -17.68
N GLN A 19 -31.28 -19.72 -16.39
CA GLN A 19 -30.48 -18.63 -15.90
C GLN A 19 -29.08 -19.15 -16.10
N ASN A 20 -28.44 -18.68 -17.16
CA ASN A 20 -27.00 -18.75 -17.35
C ASN A 20 -26.41 -18.11 -16.11
N LEU A 21 -26.24 -18.90 -15.04
CA LEU A 21 -25.45 -18.55 -13.88
C LEU A 21 -24.15 -18.05 -14.47
N PRO A 22 -23.81 -16.76 -14.32
CA PRO A 22 -22.64 -16.21 -14.97
C PRO A 22 -21.45 -17.02 -14.49
N THR A 23 -20.94 -17.90 -15.35
CA THR A 23 -19.81 -18.76 -15.03
C THR A 23 -18.69 -17.83 -14.64
N PHE A 24 -18.24 -17.94 -13.40
CA PHE A 24 -17.18 -17.12 -12.85
C PHE A 24 -15.89 -17.37 -13.64
N HIS A 25 -15.70 -16.61 -14.70
CA HIS A 25 -14.65 -16.85 -15.65
C HIS A 25 -13.40 -16.08 -15.20
N ARG A 26 -12.39 -16.79 -14.67
CA ARG A 26 -11.18 -16.18 -14.10
C ARG A 26 -10.47 -15.22 -15.06
N CYS A 27 -10.62 -15.40 -16.37
CA CYS A 27 -10.05 -14.46 -17.35
C CYS A 27 -10.66 -13.05 -17.35
N ASN A 28 -11.83 -12.85 -16.76
CA ASN A 28 -12.36 -11.50 -16.55
C ASN A 28 -11.50 -10.70 -15.56
N TRP A 29 -10.63 -11.39 -14.82
CA TRP A 29 -9.78 -10.83 -13.77
C TRP A 29 -8.31 -10.70 -14.16
N CYS A 30 -7.96 -10.91 -15.44
CA CYS A 30 -6.59 -10.75 -15.89
C CYS A 30 -6.10 -9.31 -15.67
N GLY A 31 -4.89 -9.24 -15.12
CA GLY A 31 -4.19 -8.01 -14.80
C GLY A 31 -3.70 -7.28 -16.05
N VAL A 32 -2.94 -6.22 -15.82
CA VAL A 32 -2.42 -5.40 -16.91
C VAL A 32 -1.37 -6.19 -17.72
N ASN A 33 -1.56 -6.26 -19.04
CA ASN A 33 -0.73 -6.99 -20.01
C ASN A 33 -0.72 -8.54 -19.85
N ALA A 34 -1.61 -9.09 -19.05
CA ALA A 34 -1.80 -10.54 -18.98
C ALA A 34 -2.71 -11.03 -20.10
N VAL A 35 -2.54 -12.30 -20.48
CA VAL A 35 -3.38 -12.99 -21.47
C VAL A 35 -4.19 -14.08 -20.79
N CYS A 36 -5.41 -14.30 -21.27
CA CYS A 36 -6.25 -15.42 -20.88
C CYS A 36 -5.81 -16.66 -21.67
N GLN A 37 -5.37 -17.70 -20.98
CA GLN A 37 -5.03 -18.98 -21.60
C GLN A 37 -6.22 -19.93 -21.46
N ALA A 38 -6.63 -20.51 -22.60
CA ALA A 38 -7.67 -21.53 -22.71
C ALA A 38 -8.99 -21.19 -21.99
N ASN A 39 -9.34 -19.89 -21.90
CA ASN A 39 -10.54 -19.46 -21.19
C ASN A 39 -10.58 -19.92 -19.70
N SER A 40 -9.42 -20.20 -19.10
CA SER A 40 -9.36 -20.81 -17.75
C SER A 40 -8.54 -20.00 -16.75
N PHE A 41 -7.40 -19.44 -17.14
CA PHE A 41 -6.52 -18.72 -16.21
C PHE A 41 -5.74 -17.61 -16.91
N CYS A 42 -5.27 -16.65 -16.12
CA CYS A 42 -4.43 -15.56 -16.60
C CYS A 42 -2.96 -15.97 -16.56
N ARG A 43 -2.21 -15.63 -17.61
CA ARG A 43 -0.77 -15.86 -17.71
C ARG A 43 -0.07 -14.60 -18.22
N CYS A 44 1.17 -14.38 -17.77
CA CYS A 44 2.02 -13.37 -18.41
C CYS A 44 2.53 -13.92 -19.75
N PRO A 45 2.55 -13.11 -20.82
CA PRO A 45 3.13 -13.52 -22.10
C PRO A 45 4.58 -14.02 -21.96
N PRO A 46 5.11 -14.82 -22.89
CA PRO A 46 6.52 -15.24 -22.87
C PRO A 46 7.47 -14.04 -22.74
N GLY A 47 8.45 -14.14 -21.84
CA GLY A 47 9.41 -13.07 -21.52
C GLY A 47 8.90 -11.99 -20.54
N TRP A 48 7.62 -12.01 -20.18
CA TRP A 48 7.05 -11.08 -19.19
C TRP A 48 7.07 -11.71 -17.79
N LEU A 49 7.30 -10.87 -16.79
CA LEU A 49 7.35 -11.23 -15.37
C LEU A 49 6.18 -10.60 -14.60
N GLY A 50 5.95 -11.06 -13.38
CA GLY A 50 4.96 -10.50 -12.45
C GLY A 50 3.78 -11.42 -12.18
N ASN A 51 2.70 -10.85 -11.63
CA ASN A 51 1.49 -11.60 -11.30
C ASN A 51 0.44 -11.37 -12.39
N PRO A 52 -0.03 -12.41 -13.08
CA PRO A 52 -0.95 -12.27 -14.22
C PRO A 52 -2.36 -11.81 -13.84
N TYR A 53 -2.73 -11.83 -12.57
CA TYR A 53 -3.97 -11.24 -12.07
C TYR A 53 -3.79 -9.79 -11.60
N PHE A 54 -2.59 -9.23 -11.68
CA PHE A 54 -2.30 -7.86 -11.24
C PHE A 54 -1.52 -7.06 -12.29
N LEU A 55 -0.27 -7.44 -12.56
CA LEU A 55 0.60 -6.79 -13.52
C LEU A 55 1.60 -7.79 -14.12
N CYS A 56 1.64 -7.85 -15.44
CA CYS A 56 2.76 -8.37 -16.21
C CYS A 56 3.61 -7.22 -16.76
N TYR A 57 4.93 -7.35 -16.74
CA TYR A 57 5.88 -6.38 -17.29
C TYR A 57 7.17 -7.03 -17.84
N LEU A 58 7.89 -6.30 -18.69
CA LEU A 58 9.23 -6.65 -19.17
C LEU A 58 10.27 -5.99 -18.27
N SER A 59 11.06 -6.77 -17.53
CA SER A 59 12.12 -6.26 -16.63
C SER A 59 13.27 -5.58 -17.37
N SER A 60 13.48 -5.89 -18.65
CA SER A 60 14.45 -5.20 -19.51
C SER A 60 14.04 -3.77 -19.87
N VAL A 61 12.75 -3.44 -19.79
CA VAL A 61 12.20 -2.14 -20.21
C VAL A 61 11.73 -1.30 -19.01
N TYR A 62 11.29 -1.96 -17.94
CA TYR A 62 10.63 -1.29 -16.83
C TYR A 62 11.17 -1.72 -15.47
N ASP A 63 11.28 -0.72 -14.60
CA ASP A 63 11.39 -0.93 -13.16
C ASP A 63 9.98 -0.94 -12.56
N VAL A 64 9.70 -1.94 -11.73
CA VAL A 64 8.39 -2.10 -11.11
C VAL A 64 8.54 -2.19 -9.61
N CYS A 65 7.76 -1.39 -8.91
CA CYS A 65 7.51 -1.53 -7.49
C CYS A 65 6.05 -1.92 -7.25
N GLN A 66 5.79 -2.80 -6.31
CA GLN A 66 4.43 -3.22 -5.95
C GLN A 66 4.30 -3.31 -4.45
N ILE A 67 3.14 -2.95 -3.92
CA ILE A 67 2.78 -3.21 -2.53
C ILE A 67 1.39 -3.83 -2.50
N CYS A 68 1.31 -5.08 -2.10
CA CYS A 68 0.11 -5.89 -2.27
C CYS A 68 -0.23 -6.69 -1.03
N ASP A 69 -1.51 -7.06 -0.90
CA ASP A 69 -2.03 -7.93 0.17
C ASP A 69 -1.64 -7.40 1.57
N ASP A 70 -1.57 -8.25 2.61
CA ASP A 70 -0.90 -7.89 3.86
C ASP A 70 0.59 -7.67 3.56
N PRO A 71 1.12 -6.46 3.81
CA PRO A 71 1.86 -5.76 2.78
C PRO A 71 3.14 -6.51 2.41
N VAL A 72 3.16 -7.09 1.22
CA VAL A 72 4.38 -7.56 0.59
C VAL A 72 4.81 -6.50 -0.42
N LEU A 73 5.99 -5.93 -0.16
CA LEU A 73 6.67 -5.01 -1.04
C LEU A 73 7.53 -5.79 -2.03
N THR A 74 7.36 -5.50 -3.31
CA THR A 74 8.32 -5.82 -4.36
C THR A 74 9.03 -4.52 -4.74
N THR A 75 10.34 -4.44 -4.53
CA THR A 75 11.15 -3.24 -4.88
C THR A 75 11.47 -3.19 -6.37
N GLN A 76 12.04 -2.09 -6.85
CA GLN A 76 12.52 -1.99 -8.23
C GLN A 76 13.70 -2.91 -8.56
N ASN A 77 14.35 -3.48 -7.53
CA ASN A 77 15.36 -4.53 -7.66
C ASN A 77 14.77 -5.94 -7.65
N ASN A 78 13.44 -6.07 -7.66
CA ASN A 78 12.73 -7.34 -7.56
C ASN A 78 12.95 -8.07 -6.22
N ASP A 79 13.39 -7.35 -5.18
CA ASP A 79 13.41 -7.88 -3.82
C ASP A 79 11.97 -7.95 -3.29
N ASN A 80 11.58 -9.10 -2.73
CA ASN A 80 10.29 -9.28 -2.08
C ASN A 80 10.48 -9.32 -0.57
N VAL A 81 9.74 -8.47 0.15
CA VAL A 81 9.86 -8.33 1.60
C VAL A 81 8.50 -7.98 2.20
N ALA A 82 8.13 -8.66 3.28
CA ALA A 82 6.97 -8.26 4.08
C ALA A 82 7.31 -6.93 4.79
N VAL A 83 6.38 -5.98 4.75
CA VAL A 83 6.55 -4.67 5.38
C VAL A 83 5.33 -4.31 6.20
N SER A 84 5.54 -3.55 7.26
CA SER A 84 4.50 -3.21 8.23
C SER A 84 4.46 -1.69 8.37
N TYR A 85 3.28 -1.11 8.16
CA TYR A 85 3.05 0.31 8.42
C TYR A 85 1.56 0.56 8.66
N PHE A 86 1.27 1.74 9.19
CA PHE A 86 -0.05 2.11 9.66
C PHE A 86 -0.88 2.82 8.58
N ASN A 87 -0.97 4.15 8.66
CA ASN A 87 -1.89 4.92 7.83
C ASN A 87 -1.36 5.23 6.42
N GLY A 88 -0.04 5.21 6.21
CA GLY A 88 0.56 5.46 4.91
C GLY A 88 2.08 5.51 4.92
N THR A 89 2.66 5.57 3.73
CA THR A 89 4.11 5.53 3.55
C THR A 89 4.51 6.17 2.22
N PHE A 90 5.74 6.64 2.13
CA PHE A 90 6.31 7.17 0.90
C PHE A 90 6.88 6.04 0.03
N LEU A 91 6.26 5.81 -1.12
CA LEU A 91 6.65 4.71 -2.00
C LEU A 91 7.77 5.11 -2.95
N VAL A 92 7.62 6.22 -3.66
CA VAL A 92 8.50 6.58 -4.79
C VAL A 92 8.89 8.05 -4.75
N ASP A 93 10.17 8.33 -4.95
CA ASP A 93 10.70 9.64 -5.34
C ASP A 93 11.63 9.50 -6.54
N GLN A 94 11.17 9.92 -7.71
CA GLN A 94 11.89 9.72 -8.96
C GLN A 94 11.88 10.96 -9.84
N ALA A 95 13.07 11.48 -10.14
CA ALA A 95 13.26 12.48 -11.17
C ALA A 95 13.64 11.81 -12.51
N GLU A 96 13.01 12.23 -13.60
CA GLU A 96 13.30 11.81 -14.97
C GLU A 96 13.68 13.03 -15.81
N ARG A 97 14.80 12.93 -16.52
CA ARG A 97 15.19 13.91 -17.52
C ARG A 97 14.53 13.58 -18.84
N LEU A 98 13.76 14.53 -19.35
CA LEU A 98 13.14 14.50 -20.67
C LEU A 98 13.85 15.53 -21.53
N ARG A 99 13.67 15.49 -22.86
CA ARG A 99 14.44 16.31 -23.82
C ARG A 99 14.62 17.78 -23.38
N ASN A 100 13.54 18.45 -22.97
CA ASN A 100 13.56 19.88 -22.62
C ASN A 100 13.08 20.18 -21.17
N ARG A 101 12.91 19.16 -20.33
CA ARG A 101 12.32 19.31 -18.99
C ARG A 101 12.72 18.18 -18.05
N PHE A 102 12.63 18.43 -16.75
CA PHE A 102 12.69 17.41 -15.72
C PHE A 102 11.29 17.17 -15.17
N CYS A 103 10.95 15.91 -14.95
CA CYS A 103 9.76 15.53 -14.19
C CYS A 103 10.16 14.78 -12.93
N ARG A 104 9.74 15.26 -11.75
CA ARG A 104 9.83 14.52 -10.50
C ARG A 104 8.47 13.96 -10.13
N VAL A 105 8.38 12.65 -9.94
CA VAL A 105 7.17 11.95 -9.50
C VAL A 105 7.36 11.46 -8.08
N ARG A 106 6.43 11.85 -7.21
CA ARG A 106 6.37 11.45 -5.79
C ARG A 106 5.07 10.70 -5.54
N VAL A 107 5.14 9.48 -5.03
CA VAL A 107 3.97 8.61 -4.80
C VAL A 107 3.88 8.24 -3.33
N PHE A 108 2.72 8.50 -2.75
CA PHE A 108 2.34 8.12 -1.40
C PHE A 108 1.19 7.16 -1.48
N GLU A 109 1.21 6.18 -0.60
CA GLU A 109 0.09 5.26 -0.43
C GLU A 109 -0.38 5.35 1.02
N SER A 110 -1.69 5.24 1.18
CA SER A 110 -2.36 5.17 2.47
C SER A 110 -3.19 3.91 2.53
N ARG A 111 -3.21 3.30 3.72
CA ARG A 111 -3.94 2.07 4.00
C ARG A 111 -5.03 2.27 5.03
N GLU A 112 -5.93 1.30 5.05
CA GLU A 112 -6.85 1.06 6.15
C GLU A 112 -6.77 -0.40 6.59
N ARG A 113 -7.22 -0.69 7.80
CA ARG A 113 -7.36 -2.06 8.27
C ARG A 113 -8.81 -2.48 8.22
N VAL A 114 -9.06 -3.66 7.65
CA VAL A 114 -10.38 -4.29 7.60
C VAL A 114 -10.25 -5.66 8.23
N LYS A 115 -10.85 -5.83 9.43
CA LYS A 115 -10.70 -7.04 10.26
C LYS A 115 -9.22 -7.40 10.52
N GLY A 116 -8.41 -6.39 10.83
CA GLY A 116 -6.98 -6.51 11.09
C GLY A 116 -6.09 -6.66 9.84
N LYS A 117 -6.64 -6.98 8.66
CA LYS A 117 -5.87 -7.03 7.39
C LYS A 117 -5.61 -5.63 6.85
N SER A 118 -4.40 -5.39 6.37
CA SER A 118 -3.98 -4.08 5.84
C SER A 118 -4.27 -3.98 4.34
N VAL A 119 -5.11 -3.04 3.93
CA VAL A 119 -5.56 -2.89 2.54
C VAL A 119 -5.29 -1.49 2.00
N PRO A 120 -4.97 -1.34 0.70
CA PRO A 120 -4.78 -0.02 0.10
C PRO A 120 -6.09 0.76 0.09
N ARG A 121 -6.06 1.97 0.66
CA ARG A 121 -7.21 2.88 0.69
C ARG A 121 -7.11 3.94 -0.39
N CYS A 122 -5.92 4.52 -0.53
CA CYS A 122 -5.72 5.67 -1.40
C CYS A 122 -4.26 5.82 -1.83
N ILE A 123 -4.06 6.35 -3.03
CA ILE A 123 -2.76 6.87 -3.49
C ILE A 123 -2.81 8.37 -3.67
N ARG A 124 -1.72 9.05 -3.30
CA ARG A 124 -1.50 10.46 -3.63
C ARG A 124 -0.25 10.55 -4.49
N VAL A 125 -0.38 11.24 -5.61
CA VAL A 125 0.71 11.45 -6.55
C VAL A 125 0.95 12.94 -6.69
N ARG A 126 2.20 13.36 -6.54
CA ARG A 126 2.66 14.70 -6.85
C ARG A 126 3.66 14.64 -7.99
N ILE A 127 3.51 15.56 -8.93
CA ILE A 127 4.38 15.70 -10.08
C ILE A 127 4.88 17.14 -10.11
N ASP A 128 6.19 17.31 -10.15
CA ASP A 128 6.84 18.61 -10.27
C ASP A 128 7.60 18.66 -11.60
N LEU A 129 7.24 19.63 -12.45
CA LEU A 129 7.86 19.84 -13.74
C LEU A 129 8.83 21.02 -13.62
N LYS A 130 10.07 20.83 -14.08
CA LYS A 130 11.12 21.86 -14.12
C LYS A 130 11.68 21.98 -15.54
N THR A 131 12.21 23.14 -15.91
CA THR A 131 12.96 23.33 -17.15
C THR A 131 14.28 22.57 -17.10
N ALA A 132 14.97 22.44 -18.23
CA ALA A 132 16.32 21.84 -18.26
C ALA A 132 17.33 22.56 -17.33
N ASN A 133 17.10 23.83 -17.01
CA ASN A 133 17.95 24.62 -16.10
C ASN A 133 17.46 24.57 -14.64
N GLY A 134 16.53 23.66 -14.32
CA GLY A 134 16.01 23.48 -12.96
C GLY A 134 14.94 24.49 -12.53
N ARG A 135 14.55 25.46 -13.38
CA ARG A 135 13.50 26.43 -13.03
C ARG A 135 12.14 25.72 -12.94
N PRO A 136 11.37 25.87 -11.85
CA PRO A 136 10.04 25.29 -11.76
C PRO A 136 9.12 25.80 -12.87
N ILE A 137 8.38 24.88 -13.50
CA ILE A 137 7.38 25.19 -14.51
C ILE A 137 5.99 25.15 -13.87
N CYS A 138 5.63 23.98 -13.34
CA CYS A 138 4.31 23.69 -12.79
C CYS A 138 4.40 22.46 -11.89
N SER A 139 3.55 22.39 -10.88
CA SER A 139 3.38 21.19 -10.06
C SER A 139 1.91 20.90 -9.97
N PHE A 140 1.59 19.61 -10.03
CA PHE A 140 0.24 19.15 -9.89
C PHE A 140 0.19 17.90 -9.04
N ALA A 141 -0.96 17.65 -8.45
CA ALA A 141 -1.20 16.49 -7.64
C ALA A 141 -2.56 15.90 -7.96
N PHE A 142 -2.65 14.58 -7.82
CA PHE A 142 -3.93 13.90 -7.78
C PHE A 142 -3.94 12.88 -6.65
N LYS A 143 -5.13 12.66 -6.10
CA LYS A 143 -5.41 11.68 -5.04
C LYS A 143 -6.50 10.76 -5.53
N VAL A 144 -6.31 9.45 -5.36
CA VAL A 144 -7.25 8.44 -5.80
C VAL A 144 -7.63 7.59 -4.61
N PHE A 145 -8.90 7.64 -4.22
CA PHE A 145 -9.49 6.74 -3.24
C PHE A 145 -10.05 5.54 -4.00
N ALA A 146 -9.73 4.33 -3.54
CA ALA A 146 -10.23 3.10 -4.13
C ALA A 146 -11.09 2.38 -3.08
N THR A 147 -12.35 2.14 -3.37
CA THR A 147 -13.30 1.48 -2.47
C THR A 147 -13.99 0.34 -3.19
N ALA A 148 -14.40 -0.67 -2.43
CA ALA A 148 -15.27 -1.73 -2.92
C ALA A 148 -16.38 -1.98 -1.90
N ASP A 149 -17.62 -2.12 -2.38
CA ASP A 149 -18.74 -2.48 -1.52
C ASP A 149 -18.82 -4.00 -1.27
N MET A 150 -19.80 -4.43 -0.48
CA MET A 150 -20.03 -5.85 -0.18
C MET A 150 -20.44 -6.68 -1.40
N ASN A 151 -20.98 -6.03 -2.44
CA ASN A 151 -21.40 -6.67 -3.68
C ASN A 151 -20.24 -6.83 -4.67
N GLY A 152 -19.10 -6.19 -4.40
CA GLY A 152 -17.93 -6.16 -5.27
C GLY A 152 -17.98 -5.07 -6.34
N ASN A 153 -18.86 -4.07 -6.18
CA ASN A 153 -18.82 -2.86 -6.99
C ASN A 153 -17.62 -2.02 -6.53
N ILE A 154 -16.74 -1.73 -7.47
CA ILE A 154 -15.52 -0.99 -7.20
C ILE A 154 -15.69 0.43 -7.71
N GLN A 155 -15.27 1.40 -6.90
CA GLN A 155 -15.25 2.81 -7.26
C GLN A 155 -13.87 3.42 -7.00
N TRP A 156 -13.50 4.35 -7.87
CA TRP A 156 -12.31 5.18 -7.73
C TRP A 156 -12.71 6.65 -7.79
N ARG A 157 -12.62 7.34 -6.66
CA ARG A 157 -12.83 8.78 -6.58
C ARG A 157 -11.51 9.50 -6.72
N VAL A 158 -11.45 10.44 -7.66
CA VAL A 158 -10.22 11.15 -8.01
C VAL A 158 -10.38 12.63 -7.66
N GLU A 159 -9.41 13.15 -6.91
CA GLU A 159 -9.24 14.57 -6.61
C GLU A 159 -7.97 15.09 -7.28
N THR A 160 -7.96 16.35 -7.71
CA THR A 160 -6.86 16.92 -8.49
C THR A 160 -6.60 18.38 -8.13
N GLY A 161 -5.38 18.85 -8.32
CA GLY A 161 -5.00 20.25 -8.13
C GLY A 161 -3.70 20.58 -8.84
N GLN A 162 -3.44 21.86 -9.07
CA GLN A 162 -2.22 22.36 -9.71
C GLN A 162 -1.82 23.72 -9.13
N ALA A 163 -0.54 24.08 -9.26
CA ALA A 163 0.00 25.39 -8.88
C ALA A 163 1.00 25.91 -9.92
N ASN A 164 1.00 27.22 -10.16
CA ASN A 164 1.82 27.93 -11.15
C ASN A 164 2.23 29.34 -10.68
N PRO A 165 3.53 29.69 -10.63
CA PRO A 165 4.67 28.80 -10.75
C PRO A 165 4.71 27.86 -9.54
N ALA A 166 5.39 26.74 -9.72
CA ALA A 166 5.41 25.72 -8.69
C ALA A 166 6.74 25.61 -7.98
N GLY A 167 6.84 24.66 -7.05
CA GLY A 167 8.05 24.41 -6.27
C GLY A 167 7.87 23.19 -5.41
N ASP A 168 8.95 22.66 -4.84
CA ASP A 168 8.91 21.42 -4.05
C ASP A 168 8.04 21.57 -2.79
N ASN A 169 7.88 22.80 -2.27
CA ASN A 169 7.18 23.12 -1.01
C ASN A 169 5.78 23.72 -1.20
N VAL A 170 5.31 23.87 -2.44
CA VAL A 170 3.98 24.45 -2.67
C VAL A 170 2.90 23.50 -2.19
N VAL A 171 1.92 24.01 -1.43
CA VAL A 171 0.72 23.28 -1.04
C VAL A 171 -0.29 23.34 -2.19
N ILE A 172 -0.64 22.17 -2.71
CA ILE A 172 -1.60 22.05 -3.80
C ILE A 172 -2.96 21.70 -3.21
N GLN A 173 -3.88 22.68 -3.21
CA GLN A 173 -5.29 22.45 -2.92
C GLN A 173 -5.89 21.54 -3.99
N ARG A 174 -6.67 20.55 -3.57
CA ARG A 174 -7.26 19.54 -4.46
C ARG A 174 -8.77 19.65 -4.43
N ASN A 175 -9.37 19.56 -5.61
CA ASN A 175 -10.82 19.54 -5.81
C ASN A 175 -11.23 18.20 -6.42
N PRO A 176 -12.47 17.72 -6.17
CA PRO A 176 -13.00 16.55 -6.85
C PRO A 176 -12.93 16.71 -8.37
N TRP A 177 -12.40 15.72 -9.07
CA TRP A 177 -12.38 15.66 -10.54
C TRP A 177 -13.47 14.74 -11.08
N GLY A 178 -13.64 13.58 -10.45
CA GLY A 178 -14.71 12.65 -10.81
C GLY A 178 -14.57 11.27 -10.19
N THR A 179 -15.56 10.45 -10.46
CA THR A 179 -15.62 9.04 -10.04
C THR A 179 -15.61 8.12 -11.25
N LEU A 180 -14.87 7.02 -11.12
CA LEU A 180 -14.82 5.90 -12.06
C LEU A 180 -15.33 4.67 -11.32
N ASP A 181 -16.00 3.76 -12.02
CA ASP A 181 -16.41 2.46 -11.48
C ASP A 181 -15.91 1.30 -12.36
N ASN A 182 -16.15 0.08 -11.93
CA ASN A 182 -15.80 -1.14 -12.67
C ASN A 182 -16.43 -1.24 -14.09
N ASN A 183 -17.50 -0.49 -14.37
CA ASN A 183 -18.17 -0.44 -15.67
C ASN A 183 -17.54 0.62 -16.60
N ASN A 184 -16.89 1.64 -16.03
CA ASN A 184 -16.20 2.71 -16.75
C ASN A 184 -14.86 2.25 -17.37
N ARG A 185 -14.91 1.37 -18.38
CA ARG A 185 -13.73 0.89 -19.13
C ARG A 185 -13.14 1.93 -20.08
N ARG A 186 -13.90 2.98 -20.39
CA ARG A 186 -13.47 4.06 -21.30
C ARG A 186 -12.34 4.85 -20.66
N ARG A 187 -11.32 5.16 -21.46
CA ARG A 187 -10.21 6.01 -21.03
C ARG A 187 -10.70 7.44 -20.79
N ARG A 188 -10.39 8.00 -19.62
CA ARG A 188 -10.59 9.42 -19.30
C ARG A 188 -9.23 10.13 -19.24
N THR A 189 -9.16 11.34 -19.78
CA THR A 189 -7.92 12.12 -19.84
C THR A 189 -8.09 13.38 -19.01
N LEU A 190 -7.18 13.57 -18.07
CA LEU A 190 -7.02 14.80 -17.32
C LEU A 190 -5.78 15.52 -17.85
N ARG A 191 -5.87 16.81 -18.14
CA ARG A 191 -4.72 17.63 -18.57
C ARG A 191 -4.38 18.61 -17.45
N LEU A 192 -3.23 18.41 -16.81
CA LEU A 192 -2.67 19.31 -15.79
C LEU A 192 -1.29 19.74 -16.24
N CYS A 193 -0.96 21.04 -16.19
CA CYS A 193 0.37 21.54 -16.60
C CYS A 193 0.83 21.08 -18.00
N ASN A 194 -0.05 20.97 -19.00
CA ASN A 194 0.25 20.38 -20.31
C ASN A 194 0.79 18.93 -20.24
N CYS A 195 0.50 18.22 -19.15
CA CYS A 195 0.76 16.81 -18.95
C CYS A 195 -0.56 16.02 -18.98
N PRO A 196 -0.79 15.18 -20.01
CA PRO A 196 -1.90 14.25 -20.00
C PRO A 196 -1.71 13.16 -18.93
N VAL A 197 -2.72 12.99 -18.09
CA VAL A 197 -2.88 11.88 -17.15
C VAL A 197 -4.08 11.05 -17.58
N LEU A 198 -3.83 9.81 -17.98
CA LEU A 198 -4.85 8.91 -18.54
C LEU A 198 -5.32 7.94 -17.47
N PHE A 199 -6.61 7.93 -17.17
CA PHE A 199 -7.26 7.01 -16.26
C PHE A 199 -8.04 5.98 -17.05
N GLN A 200 -7.81 4.69 -16.80
CA GLN A 200 -8.49 3.61 -17.50
C GLN A 200 -8.67 2.40 -16.58
N VAL A 201 -9.92 1.94 -16.41
CA VAL A 201 -10.21 0.70 -15.68
C VAL A 201 -9.93 -0.49 -16.59
N THR A 202 -8.97 -1.32 -16.23
CA THR A 202 -8.60 -2.54 -16.98
C THR A 202 -9.60 -3.65 -16.73
N ARG A 203 -9.64 -4.68 -17.61
CA ARG A 203 -10.54 -5.85 -17.47
C ARG A 203 -10.54 -6.45 -16.06
N GLY A 204 -9.37 -6.66 -15.47
CA GLY A 204 -9.23 -7.13 -14.08
C GLY A 204 -9.60 -6.10 -12.99
N ASN A 205 -10.38 -5.07 -13.30
CA ASN A 205 -10.83 -4.05 -12.37
C ASN A 205 -9.68 -3.39 -11.60
N ILE A 206 -8.63 -3.02 -12.34
CA ILE A 206 -7.52 -2.21 -11.82
C ILE A 206 -7.65 -0.85 -12.48
N LEU A 207 -7.64 0.23 -11.68
CA LEU A 207 -7.50 1.55 -12.25
C LEU A 207 -6.05 1.77 -12.66
N ASN A 208 -5.81 1.84 -13.96
CA ASN A 208 -4.53 2.16 -14.56
C ASN A 208 -4.44 3.66 -14.84
N ILE A 209 -3.42 4.30 -14.28
CA ILE A 209 -3.15 5.73 -14.38
C ILE A 209 -1.82 5.91 -15.11
N ARG A 210 -1.85 6.50 -16.31
CA ARG A 210 -0.65 6.76 -17.11
C ARG A 210 -0.33 8.25 -17.11
N ILE A 211 0.84 8.61 -16.58
CA ILE A 211 1.34 9.98 -16.55
C ILE A 211 2.27 10.15 -17.76
N THR A 212 1.72 10.57 -18.90
CA THR A 212 2.45 10.46 -20.17
C THR A 212 3.68 11.35 -20.23
N CYS A 213 3.62 12.53 -19.59
CA CYS A 213 4.76 13.44 -19.58
C CYS A 213 5.95 12.89 -18.78
N CYS A 214 5.74 12.00 -17.81
CA CYS A 214 6.80 11.44 -16.98
C CYS A 214 7.09 9.97 -17.29
N ARG A 215 6.31 9.34 -18.18
CA ARG A 215 6.41 7.92 -18.56
C ARG A 215 6.17 6.94 -17.41
N HIS A 216 5.52 7.37 -16.34
CA HIS A 216 5.09 6.51 -15.23
C HIS A 216 3.70 5.93 -15.47
N MET A 217 3.51 4.73 -14.95
CA MET A 217 2.21 4.06 -14.89
C MET A 217 1.97 3.59 -13.46
N ILE A 218 0.81 3.90 -12.91
CA ILE A 218 0.39 3.49 -11.57
C ILE A 218 -0.88 2.66 -11.70
N GLY A 219 -0.95 1.55 -10.97
CA GLY A 219 -2.16 0.75 -10.87
C GLY A 219 -2.62 0.66 -9.43
N ILE A 220 -3.93 0.71 -9.20
CA ILE A 220 -4.53 0.47 -7.89
C ILE A 220 -5.75 -0.44 -8.01
N ARG A 221 -5.80 -1.47 -7.16
CA ARG A 221 -6.99 -2.31 -6.95
C ARG A 221 -7.33 -2.31 -5.46
N PRO A 222 -8.55 -1.96 -5.06
CA PRO A 222 -8.97 -2.07 -3.67
C PRO A 222 -9.22 -3.53 -3.28
N PHE A 223 -9.32 -3.78 -1.98
CA PHE A 223 -9.73 -5.09 -1.48
C PHE A 223 -11.22 -5.32 -1.77
N VAL A 224 -11.55 -6.49 -2.34
CA VAL A 224 -12.92 -6.87 -2.66
C VAL A 224 -13.30 -8.07 -1.80
N LYS A 225 -14.13 -7.86 -0.78
CA LYS A 225 -14.47 -8.89 0.23
C LYS A 225 -15.00 -10.19 -0.39
N LYS A 226 -15.84 -10.10 -1.43
CA LYS A 226 -16.42 -11.25 -2.13
C LYS A 226 -15.38 -12.05 -2.94
N LEU A 227 -14.23 -11.46 -3.21
CA LEU A 227 -13.17 -11.98 -4.07
C LEU A 227 -11.83 -11.84 -3.37
N ASP A 228 -11.75 -12.35 -2.13
CA ASP A 228 -10.57 -12.26 -1.27
C ASP A 228 -9.33 -12.97 -1.84
N TRP A 229 -9.52 -13.90 -2.79
CA TRP A 229 -8.47 -14.51 -3.58
C TRP A 229 -7.81 -13.56 -4.60
N LEU A 230 -8.45 -12.42 -4.93
CA LEU A 230 -7.88 -11.43 -5.84
C LEU A 230 -6.82 -10.59 -5.14
N LYS A 231 -5.66 -10.51 -5.78
CA LYS A 231 -4.57 -9.66 -5.33
C LYS A 231 -5.01 -8.19 -5.28
N THR A 232 -4.97 -7.60 -4.08
CA THR A 232 -5.22 -6.18 -3.82
C THR A 232 -3.88 -5.45 -3.71
N GLY A 233 -3.83 -4.17 -4.08
CA GLY A 233 -2.57 -3.44 -3.95
C GLY A 233 -2.41 -2.25 -4.88
N VAL A 234 -1.18 -1.74 -4.88
CA VAL A 234 -0.70 -0.69 -5.78
C VAL A 234 0.55 -1.18 -6.50
N PHE A 235 0.69 -0.84 -7.78
CA PHE A 235 1.96 -0.94 -8.48
C PHE A 235 2.38 0.40 -9.08
N ILE A 236 3.68 0.62 -9.16
CA ILE A 236 4.31 1.73 -9.89
C ILE A 236 5.27 1.12 -10.90
N LYS A 237 5.05 1.42 -12.18
CA LYS A 237 5.92 1.04 -13.29
C LYS A 237 6.55 2.29 -13.88
N SER A 238 7.88 2.34 -13.86
CA SER A 238 8.69 3.41 -14.44
C SER A 238 9.60 2.86 -15.55
N PRO A 239 10.11 3.71 -16.46
CA PRO A 239 11.16 3.30 -17.38
C PRO A 239 12.36 2.74 -16.62
N ARG A 240 13.02 1.72 -17.19
CA ARG A 240 14.24 1.14 -16.63
C ARG A 240 15.31 2.21 -16.46
N ARG A 241 15.93 2.25 -15.29
CA ARG A 241 17.04 3.15 -14.96
C ARG A 241 18.32 2.38 -14.72
N ASN A 242 19.43 3.09 -14.86
CA ASN A 242 20.72 2.57 -14.45
C ASN A 242 20.72 2.36 -12.92
N PRO A 243 21.36 1.29 -12.43
CA PRO A 243 21.59 1.09 -11.02
C PRO A 243 22.23 2.32 -10.35
N GLN A 244 21.79 2.61 -9.14
CA GLN A 244 22.28 3.67 -8.27
C GLN A 244 22.83 3.02 -7.00
N SER A 245 23.88 3.61 -6.44
CA SER A 245 24.35 3.26 -5.11
C SER A 245 23.56 4.03 -4.05
N LEU A 246 23.50 3.45 -2.84
CA LEU A 246 23.17 4.23 -1.66
C LEU A 246 24.25 5.31 -1.47
N PRO A 247 23.87 6.56 -1.15
CA PRO A 247 24.84 7.57 -0.75
C PRO A 247 25.67 7.06 0.45
N PRO A 248 26.97 7.42 0.53
CA PRO A 248 27.74 7.16 1.74
C PRO A 248 27.15 7.96 2.91
N GLY A 249 27.46 7.53 4.13
CA GLY A 249 26.91 8.13 5.35
C GLY A 249 25.54 7.56 5.77
N THR A 250 24.94 8.16 6.79
CA THR A 250 23.66 7.69 7.34
C THR A 250 22.56 7.66 6.28
N LEU A 251 21.60 6.74 6.41
CA LEU A 251 20.46 6.73 5.50
C LEU A 251 19.71 8.07 5.62
N PRO A 252 19.21 8.62 4.49
CA PRO A 252 18.37 9.80 4.57
C PRO A 252 17.11 9.48 5.38
N ARG A 253 16.69 10.43 6.23
CA ARG A 253 15.45 10.30 7.04
C ARG A 253 14.24 9.90 6.19
N THR A 254 14.16 10.42 4.97
CA THR A 254 13.12 10.06 4.01
C THR A 254 13.72 9.21 2.89
N LEU A 255 13.69 7.88 3.05
CA LEU A 255 14.03 6.93 1.98
C LEU A 255 12.75 6.26 1.45
N PRO A 256 12.40 6.43 0.15
CA PRO A 256 11.19 5.81 -0.40
C PRO A 256 11.25 4.28 -0.38
N LEU A 257 10.14 3.62 -0.05
CA LEU A 257 10.09 2.16 0.10
C LEU A 257 10.43 1.39 -1.17
N CYS A 258 10.08 1.92 -2.34
CA CYS A 258 10.24 1.17 -3.57
C CYS A 258 11.70 0.88 -3.96
N LEU A 259 12.68 1.43 -3.24
CA LEU A 259 14.14 1.37 -3.44
C LEU A 259 14.57 1.45 -4.91
N LYS A 260 15.34 2.49 -5.26
CA LYS A 260 15.77 2.69 -6.65
C LYS A 260 16.62 1.50 -7.15
N PRO A 261 16.69 1.25 -8.47
CA PRO A 261 17.56 0.21 -9.01
C PRO A 261 18.98 0.36 -8.46
N GLY A 262 19.62 -0.74 -8.08
CA GLY A 262 20.94 -0.78 -7.42
C GLY A 262 20.92 -0.70 -5.89
N VAL A 263 19.82 -0.23 -5.27
CA VAL A 263 19.65 -0.21 -3.82
C VAL A 263 18.83 -1.42 -3.37
N SER A 264 19.49 -2.47 -2.87
CA SER A 264 18.82 -3.69 -2.42
C SER A 264 18.25 -3.57 -1.01
N VAL A 265 17.28 -4.43 -0.67
CA VAL A 265 16.79 -4.54 0.72
C VAL A 265 17.93 -4.94 1.66
N SER A 266 18.86 -5.77 1.22
CA SER A 266 20.02 -6.18 2.03
C SER A 266 20.93 -5.00 2.35
N SER A 267 21.22 -4.10 1.40
CA SER A 267 22.09 -2.95 1.68
C SER A 267 21.44 -1.94 2.65
N VAL A 268 20.12 -1.79 2.58
CA VAL A 268 19.36 -1.02 3.58
C VAL A 268 19.43 -1.69 4.95
N THR A 269 19.24 -3.02 4.99
CA THR A 269 19.24 -3.82 6.23
C THR A 269 20.59 -3.71 6.94
N GLU A 270 21.68 -3.89 6.19
CA GLU A 270 23.06 -3.70 6.66
C GLU A 270 23.30 -2.27 7.15
N ARG A 271 22.82 -1.27 6.42
CA ARG A 271 23.02 0.14 6.80
C ARG A 271 22.28 0.54 8.07
N LEU A 272 21.16 -0.11 8.36
CA LEU A 272 20.41 0.07 9.61
C LEU A 272 20.97 -0.78 10.76
N GLY A 273 21.92 -1.68 10.50
CA GLY A 273 22.46 -2.59 11.50
C GLY A 273 21.45 -3.64 11.99
N LEU A 274 20.43 -3.94 11.20
CA LEU A 274 19.39 -4.91 11.55
C LEU A 274 19.65 -6.27 10.92
N ILE A 275 19.20 -7.33 11.56
CA ILE A 275 19.34 -8.71 11.05
C ILE A 275 18.17 -9.05 10.12
N SER A 276 16.97 -8.61 10.50
CA SER A 276 15.73 -8.91 9.79
C SER A 276 15.46 -7.90 8.68
N ARG A 277 15.43 -8.37 7.43
CA ARG A 277 15.02 -7.57 6.25
C ARG A 277 13.61 -6.97 6.44
N ARG A 278 12.71 -7.72 7.08
CA ARG A 278 11.35 -7.27 7.39
C ARG A 278 11.36 -6.11 8.40
N HIS A 279 12.18 -6.19 9.44
CA HIS A 279 12.28 -5.12 10.45
C HIS A 279 12.88 -3.86 9.82
N ALA A 280 13.95 -3.99 9.05
CA ALA A 280 14.56 -2.87 8.33
C ALA A 280 13.58 -2.12 7.42
N MET A 281 12.81 -2.87 6.62
CA MET A 281 11.85 -2.24 5.71
C MET A 281 10.58 -1.74 6.43
N SER A 282 10.19 -2.34 7.57
CA SER A 282 9.10 -1.81 8.41
C SER A 282 9.52 -0.53 9.12
N PHE A 283 10.76 -0.46 9.64
CA PHE A 283 11.34 0.78 10.16
C PHE A 283 11.31 1.90 9.12
N LEU A 284 11.77 1.61 7.89
CA LEU A 284 11.66 2.58 6.80
C LEU A 284 10.20 2.97 6.55
N ALA A 285 9.27 2.02 6.47
CA ALA A 285 7.87 2.31 6.16
C ALA A 285 7.19 3.19 7.23
N LEU A 286 7.55 3.01 8.49
CA LEU A 286 7.04 3.77 9.62
C LEU A 286 7.59 5.20 9.63
N THR A 287 8.88 5.37 9.34
CA THR A 287 9.63 6.63 9.50
C THR A 287 9.73 7.49 8.23
N ASN A 288 9.51 6.93 7.04
CA ASN A 288 9.82 7.60 5.77
C ASN A 288 8.75 8.58 5.24
N LEU A 289 8.23 9.48 6.07
CA LEU A 289 7.20 10.42 5.62
C LEU A 289 7.76 11.85 5.45
N PRO A 290 7.75 12.43 4.25
CA PRO A 290 8.15 13.82 4.04
C PRO A 290 7.07 14.82 4.49
N ASP A 291 7.51 15.83 5.23
CA ASP A 291 6.70 16.81 5.96
C ASP A 291 5.67 17.55 5.09
N ASN A 292 6.02 17.81 3.83
CA ASN A 292 5.18 18.58 2.89
C ASN A 292 4.04 17.77 2.25
N LEU A 293 3.93 16.47 2.53
CA LEU A 293 3.04 15.56 1.81
C LEU A 293 2.07 14.78 2.71
N ALA A 294 2.32 14.80 4.01
CA ALA A 294 1.45 14.24 5.03
C ALA A 294 0.57 15.32 5.67
N SER A 295 -0.67 14.97 6.03
CA SER A 295 -1.30 15.64 7.18
C SER A 295 -0.72 14.95 8.40
N GLU A 296 0.25 15.56 9.07
CA GLU A 296 0.92 14.92 10.19
C GLU A 296 -0.02 14.84 11.40
N SER A 297 -0.39 13.62 11.78
CA SER A 297 -0.87 13.37 13.13
C SER A 297 0.32 13.52 14.06
N SER A 298 0.19 14.29 15.14
CA SER A 298 1.23 14.46 16.17
C SER A 298 1.77 13.11 16.68
N ALA A 299 0.91 12.10 16.79
CA ALA A 299 1.27 10.73 17.15
C ALA A 299 2.33 10.11 16.21
N ARG A 300 2.25 10.40 14.91
CA ARG A 300 3.19 9.86 13.93
C ARG A 300 4.56 10.52 14.03
N THR A 301 4.60 11.83 14.19
CA THR A 301 5.85 12.59 14.37
C THR A 301 6.55 12.10 15.64
N ALA A 302 5.81 12.00 16.75
CA ALA A 302 6.34 11.51 18.02
C ALA A 302 6.85 10.05 17.93
N MET A 303 6.10 9.15 17.27
CA MET A 303 6.55 7.78 17.01
C MET A 303 7.84 7.73 16.18
N THR A 304 7.93 8.54 15.13
CA THR A 304 9.08 8.59 14.23
C THR A 304 10.32 9.09 14.96
N GLU A 305 10.19 10.14 15.78
CA GLU A 305 11.27 10.67 16.61
C GLU A 305 11.75 9.65 17.64
N ALA A 306 10.84 8.92 18.30
CA ALA A 306 11.20 7.87 19.24
C ALA A 306 12.00 6.73 18.55
N LEU A 307 11.53 6.26 17.39
CA LEU A 307 12.23 5.23 16.61
C LEU A 307 13.63 5.67 16.15
N PHE A 308 13.84 6.96 15.87
CA PHE A 308 15.16 7.46 15.45
C PHE A 308 16.17 7.63 16.59
N ARG A 309 15.74 7.57 17.87
CA ARG A 309 16.66 7.61 19.02
C ARG A 309 17.34 6.27 19.28
N CYS A 310 16.71 5.19 18.83
CA CYS A 310 17.15 3.83 19.08
C CYS A 310 18.47 3.47 18.38
N THR A 311 19.33 2.73 19.08
CA THR A 311 20.46 2.03 18.48
C THR A 311 19.98 0.84 17.62
N PRO A 312 20.82 0.29 16.72
CA PRO A 312 20.44 -0.89 15.94
C PRO A 312 20.04 -2.11 16.78
N GLU A 313 20.72 -2.33 17.91
CA GLU A 313 20.42 -3.43 18.84
C GLU A 313 19.05 -3.23 19.52
N GLU A 314 18.78 -2.01 20.01
CA GLU A 314 17.49 -1.64 20.60
C GLU A 314 16.35 -1.77 19.59
N LEU A 315 16.56 -1.33 18.34
CA LEU A 315 15.58 -1.52 17.26
C LEU A 315 15.31 -3.00 16.98
N GLN A 316 16.34 -3.84 16.99
CA GLN A 316 16.18 -5.27 16.76
C GLN A 316 15.31 -5.88 17.88
N ASN A 317 15.62 -5.61 19.14
CA ASN A 317 14.87 -6.09 20.31
C ASN A 317 13.42 -5.57 20.29
N LEU A 318 13.22 -4.28 20.03
CA LEU A 318 11.91 -3.66 19.87
C LEU A 318 11.07 -4.41 18.84
N PHE A 319 11.58 -4.62 17.62
CA PHE A 319 10.80 -5.26 16.59
C PHE A 319 10.58 -6.75 16.85
N GLU A 320 11.50 -7.46 17.49
CA GLU A 320 11.31 -8.87 17.84
C GLU A 320 10.19 -9.05 18.87
N ASP A 321 10.22 -8.24 19.93
CA ASP A 321 9.32 -8.34 21.06
C ASP A 321 7.95 -7.72 20.78
N THR A 322 7.91 -6.65 19.99
CA THR A 322 6.69 -5.87 19.72
C THR A 322 6.12 -6.04 18.31
N ASP A 323 6.61 -7.00 17.52
CA ASP A 323 6.08 -7.30 16.18
C ASP A 323 4.56 -7.49 16.17
N PHE A 324 4.00 -8.01 17.27
CA PHE A 324 2.55 -8.22 17.40
C PHE A 324 1.77 -6.91 17.36
N ILE A 325 2.32 -5.80 17.88
CA ILE A 325 1.69 -4.48 17.85
C ILE A 325 1.45 -4.08 16.39
N ILE A 326 2.44 -4.25 15.52
CA ILE A 326 2.36 -3.80 14.12
C ILE A 326 1.72 -4.83 13.18
N ASN A 327 1.76 -6.13 13.53
CA ASN A 327 1.44 -7.20 12.57
C ASN A 327 0.39 -8.22 13.01
N SER A 328 0.01 -8.28 14.29
CA SER A 328 -1.03 -9.22 14.73
C SER A 328 -2.42 -8.65 14.44
N ALA A 329 -3.07 -9.15 13.39
CA ALA A 329 -4.44 -8.76 13.04
C ALA A 329 -5.44 -8.91 14.20
N PRO A 330 -5.40 -9.99 15.02
CA PRO A 330 -6.21 -10.10 16.23
C PRO A 330 -5.88 -9.01 17.25
N PHE A 331 -4.61 -8.78 17.56
CA PHE A 331 -4.19 -7.76 18.53
C PHE A 331 -4.69 -6.37 18.14
N ILE A 332 -4.45 -5.99 16.89
CA ILE A 332 -4.83 -4.67 16.39
C ILE A 332 -6.35 -4.51 16.41
N ARG A 333 -7.10 -5.59 16.14
CA ARG A 333 -8.56 -5.57 16.23
C ARG A 333 -9.06 -5.33 17.65
N GLU A 334 -8.46 -5.99 18.64
CA GLU A 334 -8.85 -5.79 20.05
C GLU A 334 -8.54 -4.35 20.50
N ILE A 335 -7.31 -3.86 20.28
CA ILE A 335 -6.89 -2.50 20.68
C ILE A 335 -7.67 -1.38 19.95
N SER A 336 -7.98 -1.58 18.66
CA SER A 336 -8.54 -0.53 17.81
C SER A 336 -10.06 -0.58 17.65
N GLY A 337 -10.69 -1.68 18.08
CA GLY A 337 -12.07 -2.00 17.76
C GLY A 337 -12.33 -2.06 16.25
N ASP A 338 -13.46 -1.46 15.82
CA ASP A 338 -13.89 -1.43 14.42
C ASP A 338 -13.35 -0.20 13.64
N ILE A 339 -12.61 0.70 14.29
CA ILE A 339 -12.02 1.90 13.66
C ILE A 339 -10.59 1.55 13.19
N ALA A 340 -10.08 2.29 12.21
CA ALA A 340 -8.74 2.07 11.65
C ALA A 340 -7.60 2.14 12.70
N GLY A 341 -7.83 2.71 13.88
CA GLY A 341 -6.99 2.54 15.10
C GLY A 341 -5.54 2.99 15.01
N TYR A 342 -5.13 3.59 13.89
CA TYR A 342 -3.73 3.81 13.60
C TYR A 342 -3.05 4.74 14.59
N GLU A 343 -3.76 5.71 15.16
CA GLU A 343 -3.18 6.61 16.17
C GLU A 343 -2.84 5.86 17.46
N THR A 344 -3.75 5.03 17.98
CA THR A 344 -3.49 4.17 19.14
C THR A 344 -2.31 3.24 18.86
N MET A 345 -2.28 2.60 17.69
CA MET A 345 -1.17 1.71 17.34
C MET A 345 0.17 2.44 17.17
N MET A 346 0.17 3.64 16.58
CA MET A 346 1.37 4.49 16.51
C MET A 346 1.84 4.89 17.91
N GLN A 347 0.91 5.20 18.81
CA GLN A 347 1.19 5.55 20.18
C GLN A 347 1.80 4.37 20.95
N MET A 348 1.31 3.15 20.75
CA MET A 348 1.91 1.94 21.33
C MET A 348 3.33 1.69 20.79
N VAL A 349 3.56 1.87 19.49
CA VAL A 349 4.92 1.76 18.92
C VAL A 349 5.84 2.85 19.46
N ARG A 350 5.33 4.07 19.66
CA ARG A 350 6.08 5.14 20.32
C ARG A 350 6.46 4.74 21.74
N TYR A 351 5.51 4.26 22.53
CA TYR A 351 5.79 3.80 23.89
C TYR A 351 6.79 2.63 23.92
N ALA A 352 6.71 1.72 22.96
CA ALA A 352 7.67 0.64 22.84
C ALA A 352 9.07 1.19 22.55
N ALA A 353 9.20 2.15 21.63
CA ALA A 353 10.46 2.83 21.36
C ALA A 353 11.00 3.57 22.59
N GLU A 354 10.17 4.33 23.32
CA GLU A 354 10.60 5.00 24.55
C GLU A 354 11.05 4.00 25.63
N TRP A 355 10.42 2.83 25.72
CA TRP A 355 10.86 1.81 26.67
C TRP A 355 12.19 1.18 26.26
N PHE A 356 12.28 0.64 25.04
CA PHE A 356 13.47 -0.08 24.58
C PHE A 356 14.70 0.84 24.38
N CYS A 357 14.48 2.10 24.02
CA CYS A 357 15.56 2.99 23.60
C CYS A 357 15.90 4.06 24.65
N ASP A 358 14.91 4.49 25.44
CA ASP A 358 15.12 5.50 26.50
C ASP A 358 15.00 4.88 27.92
N GLY A 359 14.71 3.58 28.05
CA GLY A 359 14.53 2.91 29.35
C GLY A 359 13.26 3.34 30.10
N ASN A 360 12.28 3.93 29.42
CA ASN A 360 11.11 4.52 30.06
C ASN A 360 10.11 3.44 30.53
N ALA A 361 10.16 3.10 31.81
CA ALA A 361 9.26 2.11 32.42
C ALA A 361 7.78 2.54 32.40
N ASP A 362 7.47 3.83 32.44
CA ASP A 362 6.09 4.32 32.37
C ASP A 362 5.47 4.03 31.01
N SER A 363 6.25 4.17 29.93
CA SER A 363 5.82 3.81 28.58
C SER A 363 5.53 2.32 28.45
N CYS A 364 6.33 1.45 29.08
CA CYS A 364 6.01 0.02 29.15
C CYS A 364 4.72 -0.26 29.94
N ARG A 365 4.54 0.36 31.11
CA ARG A 365 3.31 0.19 31.90
C ARG A 365 2.07 0.67 31.14
N ALA A 366 2.18 1.73 30.35
CA ALA A 366 1.11 2.18 29.48
C ALA A 366 0.73 1.13 28.42
N ILE A 367 1.71 0.41 27.85
CA ILE A 367 1.44 -0.71 26.94
C ILE A 367 0.75 -1.84 27.68
N LEU A 368 1.25 -2.24 28.86
CA LEU A 368 0.65 -3.33 29.64
C LEU A 368 -0.80 -3.02 30.05
N SER A 369 -1.08 -1.80 30.50
CA SER A 369 -2.44 -1.33 30.81
C SER A 369 -3.34 -1.48 29.58
N ALA A 370 -2.92 -0.98 28.42
CA ALA A 370 -3.71 -1.10 27.19
C ALA A 370 -3.96 -2.56 26.79
N ILE A 371 -2.98 -3.46 27.02
CA ILE A 371 -3.17 -4.89 26.77
C ILE A 371 -4.17 -5.50 27.76
N GLU A 372 -4.11 -5.16 29.04
CA GLU A 372 -5.01 -5.67 30.07
C GLU A 372 -6.45 -5.18 29.85
N ASP A 373 -6.60 -3.89 29.59
CA ASP A 373 -7.89 -3.23 29.40
C ASP A 373 -8.60 -3.72 28.12
N ASP A 374 -7.88 -3.76 26.99
CA ASP A 374 -8.49 -3.97 25.68
C ASP A 374 -8.22 -5.34 25.06
N ALA A 375 -7.14 -6.05 25.46
CA ALA A 375 -6.67 -7.26 24.79
C ALA A 375 -6.40 -8.45 25.72
N SER A 376 -6.94 -8.45 26.95
CA SER A 376 -6.72 -9.51 27.95
C SER A 376 -7.11 -10.91 27.46
N GLY A 377 -8.14 -10.99 26.61
CA GLY A 377 -8.55 -12.24 25.96
C GLY A 377 -7.45 -12.90 25.11
N LEU A 378 -6.52 -12.12 24.55
CA LEU A 378 -5.38 -12.66 23.80
C LEU A 378 -4.29 -13.18 24.74
N VAL A 379 -4.04 -12.49 25.85
CA VAL A 379 -3.08 -12.91 26.88
C VAL A 379 -3.49 -14.23 27.52
N ASN A 380 -4.80 -14.41 27.77
CA ASN A 380 -5.38 -15.63 28.34
C ASN A 380 -5.29 -16.86 27.41
N ASN A 381 -4.78 -16.70 26.18
CA ASN A 381 -4.52 -17.79 25.25
C ASN A 381 -3.06 -17.78 24.74
N PRO A 382 -2.08 -18.08 25.61
CA PRO A 382 -0.65 -17.98 25.28
C PRO A 382 -0.23 -18.97 24.20
N ALA A 383 -0.92 -20.11 24.05
CA ALA A 383 -0.66 -21.08 22.99
C ALA A 383 -0.95 -20.49 21.60
N LYS A 384 -1.98 -19.64 21.47
CA LYS A 384 -2.35 -19.00 20.22
C LYS A 384 -1.64 -17.67 19.98
N TYR A 385 -1.35 -16.92 21.06
CA TYR A 385 -0.74 -15.59 21.00
C TYR A 385 0.53 -15.48 21.85
N PRO A 386 1.54 -16.33 21.60
CA PRO A 386 2.71 -16.46 22.47
C PRO A 386 3.51 -15.16 22.59
N LYS A 387 3.59 -14.35 21.53
CA LYS A 387 4.31 -13.06 21.56
C LYS A 387 3.67 -12.05 22.52
N VAL A 388 2.34 -11.97 22.54
CA VAL A 388 1.62 -11.04 23.43
C VAL A 388 1.80 -11.49 24.87
N ALA A 389 1.63 -12.79 25.15
CA ALA A 389 1.82 -13.35 26.47
C ALA A 389 3.28 -13.21 26.97
N ALA A 390 4.27 -13.45 26.10
CA ALA A 390 5.68 -13.29 26.43
C ALA A 390 6.03 -11.82 26.76
N PHE A 391 5.48 -10.86 26.01
CA PHE A 391 5.66 -9.44 26.29
C PHE A 391 5.09 -9.08 27.68
N VAL A 392 3.87 -9.51 27.99
CA VAL A 392 3.23 -9.27 29.30
C VAL A 392 4.04 -9.91 30.43
N ALA A 393 4.53 -11.13 30.23
CA ALA A 393 5.32 -11.86 31.23
C ALA A 393 6.65 -11.17 31.58
N ARG A 394 7.22 -10.37 30.67
CA ARG A 394 8.41 -9.54 30.98
C ARG A 394 8.11 -8.43 31.98
N ASN A 395 6.86 -8.00 32.11
CA ASN A 395 6.44 -7.02 33.14
C ASN A 395 7.38 -5.80 33.28
N CYS A 396 7.79 -5.22 32.14
CA CYS A 396 8.71 -4.08 32.07
C CYS A 396 10.12 -4.30 32.63
N THR A 397 10.55 -5.55 32.84
CA THR A 397 11.96 -5.88 33.08
C THR A 397 12.66 -5.99 31.73
N ALA A 398 13.57 -5.05 31.45
CA ALA A 398 14.37 -5.03 30.22
C ALA A 398 15.40 -6.16 30.19
#